data_AF-A0A354MXH6-F1
#
_entry.id   AF-A0A354MXH6-F1
#
_cell.length_a   1.000
_cell.length_b   1.000
_cell.length_c   1.000
_cell.angle_alpha   90.00
_cell.angle_beta   90.00
_cell.angle_gamma   90.00
#
_symmetry.space_group_name_H-M   'P 1'
#
loop_
_entity.id
_entity.type
_entity.pdbx_description
1 polymer ?
#
loop_
_entity_poly.entity_id
_entity_poly.type
_entity_poly.pdbx_seq_one_letter_code
_entity_poly.pdbx_strand_id
1 'polypeptide(L)'
;MEDGIATKRRYFAAANGYRGFRSYFPRVFDSSAYRRIFVLKGGPGTGKSSLMKKITRAFPDGAYRTEAIFCSSDPDSLDGVIVESKRGRVAVLDGTAPHERDAVIPGAIDEIVNLGEAWNAGALEARREEILSLTKEKSARYRDAYSYLAAFGKTRRNFSAENERCDTHAMREKILELLGHPSEDDVSPSEYRLIRAFGLRGEVLLPTFRVLAENTCLLRGSAAHKARVLYEVQRILEEKRIHAVIAPSPFDAEAIDGILAEGARIGFLAVGEDGIPLDADAFFESRGTDDVGDFALLLRAKGR
;
A
#
# COMPACT_ATOMS: atom_id res chain seq x y z
N MET A 1 16.29 -10.10 -8.42
CA MET A 1 15.13 -9.91 -7.52
C MET A 1 15.30 -10.87 -6.36
N GLU A 2 15.80 -10.38 -5.23
CA GLU A 2 16.28 -11.20 -4.09
C GLU A 2 15.17 -11.77 -3.20
N ASP A 3 13.91 -11.36 -3.36
CA ASP A 3 12.78 -11.72 -2.49
C ASP A 3 11.80 -12.76 -3.08
N GLY A 4 12.08 -13.23 -4.31
CA GLY A 4 11.24 -14.19 -5.02
C GLY A 4 9.89 -13.64 -5.51
N ILE A 5 9.69 -12.32 -5.52
CA ILE A 5 8.50 -11.62 -6.04
C ILE A 5 8.78 -11.08 -7.44
N ALA A 6 8.00 -11.49 -8.44
CA ALA A 6 8.23 -11.12 -9.85
C ALA A 6 7.35 -9.96 -10.37
N THR A 7 6.78 -9.15 -9.47
CA THR A 7 5.98 -7.96 -9.83
C THR A 7 6.58 -6.66 -9.26
N LYS A 8 6.41 -5.59 -10.03
CA LYS A 8 6.73 -4.21 -9.65
C LYS A 8 5.63 -3.57 -8.78
N ARG A 9 4.41 -4.11 -8.80
CA ARG A 9 3.25 -3.61 -8.05
C ARG A 9 3.20 -4.28 -6.69
N ARG A 10 3.70 -3.57 -5.70
CA ARG A 10 3.84 -4.04 -4.32
C ARG A 10 3.07 -3.09 -3.39
N TYR A 11 2.09 -3.61 -2.68
CA TYR A 11 1.24 -2.81 -1.80
C TYR A 11 1.03 -3.51 -0.47
N PHE A 12 0.47 -2.80 0.50
CA PHE A 12 -0.17 -3.39 1.66
C PHE A 12 -1.69 -3.24 1.53
N ALA A 13 -2.44 -4.11 2.19
CA ALA A 13 -3.90 -3.98 2.35
C ALA A 13 -4.31 -3.79 3.81
N ALA A 14 -3.36 -3.59 4.71
CA ALA A 14 -3.59 -3.27 6.11
C ALA A 14 -2.43 -2.43 6.65
N ALA A 15 -2.64 -1.75 7.76
CA ALA A 15 -1.60 -0.99 8.43
C ALA A 15 -1.89 -0.87 9.94
N ASN A 16 -0.83 -0.60 10.69
CA ASN A 16 -0.90 -0.24 12.10
C ASN A 16 -0.72 1.28 12.23
N GLY A 17 -1.75 1.98 12.73
CA GLY A 17 -1.72 3.43 12.93
C GLY A 17 -1.99 3.83 14.38
N TYR A 18 -2.08 5.14 14.66
CA TYR A 18 -2.34 5.63 16.03
C TYR A 18 -3.73 5.26 16.57
N ARG A 19 -4.68 4.89 15.68
CA ARG A 19 -5.99 4.35 16.05
C ARG A 19 -6.01 2.81 16.16
N GLY A 20 -4.85 2.16 16.06
CA GLY A 20 -4.71 0.70 16.07
C GLY A 20 -4.62 0.09 14.67
N PHE A 21 -4.93 -1.20 14.58
CA PHE A 21 -4.96 -1.93 13.32
C PHE A 21 -6.08 -1.45 12.40
N ARG A 22 -5.76 -1.22 11.13
CA ARG A 22 -6.72 -0.87 10.07
C ARG A 22 -6.58 -1.83 8.91
N SER A 23 -7.69 -2.46 8.53
CA SER A 23 -7.78 -3.30 7.34
C SER A 23 -8.43 -2.55 6.20
N TYR A 24 -7.80 -2.58 5.03
CA TYR A 24 -8.33 -2.15 3.74
C TYR A 24 -8.75 -3.34 2.87
N PHE A 25 -8.71 -4.57 3.39
CA PHE A 25 -9.11 -5.78 2.67
C PHE A 25 -10.52 -5.69 2.07
N PRO A 26 -11.56 -5.17 2.77
CA PRO A 26 -12.89 -5.04 2.19
C PRO A 26 -12.90 -4.18 0.92
N ARG A 27 -12.00 -3.19 0.84
CA ARG A 27 -11.87 -2.30 -0.31
C ARG A 27 -10.98 -2.87 -1.40
N VAL A 28 -9.84 -3.45 -1.04
CA VAL A 28 -8.88 -4.03 -2.00
C VAL A 28 -9.47 -5.26 -2.68
N PHE A 29 -10.19 -6.08 -1.92
CA PHE A 29 -10.74 -7.36 -2.37
C PHE A 29 -12.27 -7.33 -2.50
N ASP A 30 -12.90 -6.18 -2.75
CA ASP A 30 -14.35 -6.11 -2.95
C ASP A 30 -14.81 -7.14 -4.00
N SER A 31 -15.64 -8.11 -3.62
CA SER A 31 -16.02 -9.24 -4.47
C SER A 31 -16.63 -8.81 -5.81
N SER A 32 -17.24 -7.63 -5.90
CA SER A 32 -17.80 -7.09 -7.16
C SER A 32 -16.74 -6.80 -8.22
N ALA A 33 -15.48 -6.58 -7.83
CA ALA A 33 -14.36 -6.28 -8.73
C ALA A 33 -13.63 -7.53 -9.25
N TYR A 34 -14.01 -8.73 -8.79
CA TYR A 34 -13.29 -9.96 -9.09
C TYR A 34 -14.17 -11.01 -9.76
N ARG A 35 -13.56 -11.71 -10.72
CA ARG A 35 -14.14 -12.92 -11.28
C ARG A 35 -14.11 -14.07 -10.26
N ARG A 36 -13.00 -14.19 -9.52
CA ARG A 36 -12.81 -15.20 -8.46
C ARG A 36 -11.91 -14.68 -7.34
N ILE A 37 -12.18 -15.12 -6.12
CA ILE A 37 -11.37 -14.86 -4.93
C ILE A 37 -11.15 -16.18 -4.21
N PHE A 38 -9.89 -16.55 -4.00
CA PHE A 38 -9.51 -17.70 -3.18
C PHE A 38 -9.05 -17.22 -1.81
N VAL A 39 -9.79 -17.59 -0.76
CA VAL A 39 -9.49 -17.26 0.62
C VAL A 39 -8.73 -18.43 1.24
N LEU A 40 -7.44 -18.24 1.47
CA LEU A 40 -6.59 -19.25 2.11
C LEU A 40 -6.84 -19.22 3.62
N LYS A 41 -7.28 -20.34 4.18
CA LYS A 41 -7.42 -20.50 5.63
C LYS A 41 -6.33 -21.40 6.15
N GLY A 42 -5.71 -20.97 7.25
CA GLY A 42 -4.78 -21.79 8.01
C GLY A 42 -3.86 -20.97 8.92
N GLY A 43 -3.31 -21.58 9.95
CA GLY A 43 -2.41 -20.99 10.93
C GLY A 43 -1.05 -20.58 10.34
N PRO A 44 -0.13 -20.10 11.17
CA PRO A 44 1.22 -19.73 10.74
C PRO A 44 2.00 -20.93 10.16
N GLY A 45 2.86 -20.70 9.17
CA GLY A 45 3.78 -21.72 8.63
C GLY A 45 3.18 -22.70 7.60
N THR A 46 1.93 -22.51 7.18
CA THR A 46 1.18 -23.46 6.35
C THR A 46 1.40 -23.30 4.85
N GLY A 47 2.34 -22.43 4.49
CA GLY A 47 2.71 -22.17 3.10
C GLY A 47 1.85 -21.13 2.37
N LYS A 48 0.93 -20.41 3.04
CA LYS A 48 0.09 -19.35 2.43
C LYS A 48 0.91 -18.33 1.62
N SER A 49 1.86 -17.64 2.27
CA SER A 49 2.74 -16.68 1.59
C SER A 49 3.57 -17.35 0.50
N SER A 50 4.13 -18.53 0.76
CA SER A 50 4.92 -19.28 -0.23
C SER A 50 4.12 -19.61 -1.49
N LEU A 51 2.84 -19.97 -1.36
CA LEU A 51 1.93 -20.20 -2.48
C LEU A 51 1.70 -18.89 -3.25
N MET A 52 1.38 -17.79 -2.58
CA MET A 52 1.18 -16.49 -3.22
C MET A 52 2.44 -15.99 -3.94
N LYS A 53 3.63 -16.19 -3.36
CA LYS A 53 4.91 -15.89 -4.02
C LYS A 53 5.10 -16.70 -5.30
N LYS A 54 4.73 -17.99 -5.30
CA LYS A 54 4.75 -18.82 -6.53
C LYS A 54 3.80 -18.29 -7.59
N ILE A 55 2.62 -17.81 -7.20
CA ILE A 55 1.65 -17.20 -8.12
C ILE A 55 2.24 -15.95 -8.78
N THR A 56 2.87 -15.04 -8.02
CA THR A 56 3.48 -13.83 -8.64
C THR A 56 4.53 -14.16 -9.70
N ARG A 57 5.25 -15.29 -9.55
CA ARG A 57 6.22 -15.77 -10.55
C ARG A 57 5.58 -16.44 -11.75
N ALA A 58 4.46 -17.14 -11.56
CA ALA A 58 3.72 -17.78 -12.65
C ALA A 58 2.97 -16.77 -13.52
N PHE A 59 2.61 -15.61 -12.95
CA PHE A 59 1.91 -14.52 -13.63
C PHE A 59 2.72 -13.22 -13.56
N PRO A 60 3.87 -13.13 -14.26
CA PRO A 60 4.70 -11.93 -14.22
C PRO A 60 4.05 -10.75 -14.97
N ASP A 61 4.51 -9.54 -14.67
CA ASP A 61 4.09 -8.32 -15.36
C ASP A 61 4.31 -8.42 -16.88
N GLY A 62 3.37 -7.88 -17.66
CA GLY A 62 3.41 -7.83 -19.13
C GLY A 62 2.23 -8.57 -19.74
N ALA A 63 2.20 -9.90 -19.63
CA ALA A 63 1.03 -10.69 -20.01
C ALA A 63 -0.14 -10.53 -19.02
N TYR A 64 0.19 -10.17 -17.77
CA TYR A 64 -0.73 -9.94 -16.67
C TYR A 64 -0.40 -8.61 -15.98
N ARG A 65 -1.40 -8.03 -15.31
CA ARG A 65 -1.19 -7.00 -14.30
C ARG A 65 -1.29 -7.68 -12.94
N THR A 66 -0.14 -7.94 -12.30
CA THR A 66 -0.08 -8.69 -11.05
C THR A 66 0.30 -7.78 -9.91
N GLU A 67 -0.42 -7.81 -8.79
CA GLU A 67 -0.11 -7.06 -7.58
C GLU A 67 0.25 -8.03 -6.44
N ALA A 68 1.34 -7.75 -5.73
CA ALA A 68 1.71 -8.43 -4.51
C ALA A 68 1.28 -7.59 -3.30
N ILE A 69 0.45 -8.17 -2.44
CA ILE A 69 -0.04 -7.54 -1.22
C ILE A 69 0.75 -8.10 -0.04
N PHE A 70 1.65 -7.29 0.50
CA PHE A 70 2.52 -7.62 1.62
C PHE A 70 1.78 -7.56 2.94
N CYS A 71 2.26 -8.34 3.91
CA CYS A 71 1.77 -8.27 5.28
C CYS A 71 2.31 -7.03 5.97
N SER A 72 1.43 -6.27 6.62
CA SER A 72 1.82 -5.03 7.30
C SER A 72 2.67 -5.26 8.55
N SER A 73 2.57 -6.44 9.14
CA SER A 73 3.38 -6.82 10.31
C SER A 73 4.68 -7.51 9.89
N ASP A 74 4.65 -8.39 8.89
CA ASP A 74 5.83 -9.13 8.41
C ASP A 74 6.10 -8.81 6.93
N PRO A 75 7.05 -7.91 6.61
CA PRO A 75 7.32 -7.48 5.24
C PRO A 75 7.95 -8.57 4.35
N ASP A 76 8.35 -9.72 4.91
CA ASP A 76 8.80 -10.85 4.11
C ASP A 76 7.63 -11.79 3.74
N SER A 77 6.43 -11.57 4.29
CA SER A 77 5.22 -12.32 4.02
C SER A 77 4.28 -11.60 3.04
N LEU A 78 3.40 -12.39 2.42
CA LEU A 78 2.31 -11.88 1.59
C LEU A 78 1.00 -12.22 2.27
N ASP A 79 0.08 -11.26 2.22
CA ASP A 79 -1.30 -11.35 2.64
C ASP A 79 -2.25 -11.52 1.45
N GLY A 80 -1.78 -11.20 0.24
CA GLY A 80 -2.56 -11.39 -0.97
C GLY A 80 -1.76 -11.29 -2.25
N VAL A 81 -2.36 -11.78 -3.34
CA VAL A 81 -1.91 -11.57 -4.71
C VAL A 81 -3.14 -11.35 -5.58
N ILE A 82 -3.07 -10.35 -6.45
CA ILE A 82 -4.10 -10.05 -7.44
C ILE A 82 -3.49 -10.28 -8.82
N VAL A 83 -4.19 -11.00 -9.69
CA VAL A 83 -3.78 -11.20 -11.08
C VAL A 83 -4.91 -10.73 -11.97
N GLU A 84 -4.63 -9.74 -12.80
CA GLU A 84 -5.56 -9.18 -13.77
C GLU A 84 -5.16 -9.58 -15.20
N SER A 85 -6.17 -10.01 -15.96
CA SER A 85 -6.04 -10.43 -17.36
C SER A 85 -7.25 -9.94 -18.17
N LYS A 86 -7.25 -10.17 -19.48
CA LYS A 86 -8.42 -9.90 -20.35
C LYS A 86 -9.71 -10.61 -19.94
N ARG A 87 -9.61 -11.68 -19.13
CA ARG A 87 -10.76 -12.46 -18.63
C ARG A 87 -11.30 -11.96 -17.29
N GLY A 88 -10.71 -10.90 -16.73
CA GLY A 88 -11.04 -10.34 -15.42
C GLY A 88 -9.95 -10.56 -14.35
N ARG A 89 -10.24 -10.09 -13.14
CA ARG A 89 -9.36 -10.15 -11.97
C ARG A 89 -9.59 -11.41 -11.14
N VAL A 90 -8.51 -12.01 -10.68
CA VAL A 90 -8.52 -13.12 -9.70
C VAL A 90 -7.66 -12.72 -8.52
N ALA A 91 -8.15 -12.94 -7.30
CA ALA A 91 -7.38 -12.73 -6.08
C ALA A 91 -7.15 -14.04 -5.33
N VAL A 92 -6.01 -14.14 -4.66
CA VAL A 92 -5.73 -15.12 -3.61
C VAL A 92 -5.29 -14.35 -2.38
N LEU A 93 -5.90 -14.58 -1.21
CA LEU A 93 -5.62 -13.80 0.00
C LEU A 93 -5.63 -14.67 1.26
N ASP A 94 -4.89 -14.24 2.29
CA ASP A 94 -4.92 -14.83 3.62
C ASP A 94 -6.17 -14.39 4.38
N GLY A 95 -7.02 -15.35 4.73
CA GLY A 95 -8.25 -15.11 5.50
C GLY A 95 -8.09 -15.29 7.01
N THR A 96 -6.87 -15.30 7.55
CA THR A 96 -6.58 -15.56 8.97
C THR A 96 -6.47 -14.25 9.76
N ALA A 97 -6.82 -14.26 11.05
CA ALA A 97 -6.64 -13.11 11.93
C ALA A 97 -5.22 -12.50 11.84
N PRO A 98 -5.09 -11.16 11.82
CA PRO A 98 -6.15 -10.14 12.00
C PRO A 98 -6.88 -9.76 10.70
N HIS A 99 -6.57 -10.40 9.58
CA HIS A 99 -7.13 -10.13 8.25
C HIS A 99 -8.33 -11.02 7.95
N GLU A 100 -9.13 -11.36 8.98
CA GLU A 100 -10.23 -12.30 8.82
C GLU A 100 -11.18 -11.83 7.72
N ARG A 101 -11.23 -12.62 6.66
CA ARG A 101 -12.20 -12.50 5.60
C ARG A 101 -12.79 -13.88 5.40
N ASP A 102 -14.11 -13.96 5.37
CA ASP A 102 -14.84 -15.15 4.95
C ASP A 102 -15.28 -15.00 3.50
N ALA A 103 -15.82 -16.08 2.92
CA ALA A 103 -16.41 -16.04 1.59
C ALA A 103 -17.66 -15.15 1.58
N VAL A 104 -17.59 -13.99 0.91
CA VAL A 104 -18.70 -13.02 0.85
C VAL A 104 -19.78 -13.48 -0.12
N ILE A 105 -19.37 -14.02 -1.28
CA ILE A 105 -20.27 -14.60 -2.28
C ILE A 105 -19.79 -16.03 -2.60
N PRO A 106 -20.03 -16.99 -1.69
CA PRO A 106 -19.51 -18.35 -1.80
C PRO A 106 -19.90 -19.07 -3.09
N GLY A 107 -18.94 -19.75 -3.73
CA GLY A 107 -19.16 -20.58 -4.91
C GLY A 107 -19.31 -19.81 -6.24
N ALA A 108 -19.90 -18.62 -6.19
CA ALA A 108 -20.00 -17.73 -7.35
C ALA A 108 -18.70 -16.95 -7.57
N ILE A 109 -18.13 -16.35 -6.51
CA ILE A 109 -16.90 -15.56 -6.59
C ILE A 109 -15.87 -16.07 -5.58
N ASP A 110 -16.27 -16.22 -4.31
CA ASP A 110 -15.36 -16.57 -3.23
C ASP A 110 -15.28 -18.10 -3.03
N GLU A 111 -14.07 -18.62 -2.84
CA GLU A 111 -13.79 -20.02 -2.56
C GLU A 111 -12.79 -20.13 -1.40
N ILE A 112 -13.12 -20.95 -0.39
CA ILE A 112 -12.23 -21.18 0.76
C ILE A 112 -11.31 -22.34 0.44
N VAL A 113 -10.00 -22.11 0.60
CA VAL A 113 -8.98 -23.16 0.47
C VAL A 113 -8.40 -23.44 1.85
N ASN A 114 -8.69 -24.62 2.39
CA ASN A 114 -8.22 -25.03 3.70
C ASN A 114 -6.81 -25.61 3.62
N LEU A 115 -5.79 -24.81 3.96
CA LEU A 115 -4.42 -25.28 4.10
C LEU A 115 -4.15 -25.86 5.51
N GLY A 116 -5.18 -25.92 6.35
CA GLY A 116 -5.21 -26.56 7.67
C GLY A 116 -4.90 -28.05 7.67
N GLU A 117 -5.30 -28.73 6.60
CA GLU A 117 -5.22 -30.19 6.48
C GLU A 117 -3.77 -30.70 6.41
N ALA A 118 -2.82 -29.83 6.07
CA ALA A 118 -1.42 -30.20 5.91
C ALA A 118 -0.59 -30.14 7.22
N TRP A 119 -1.18 -29.87 8.40
CA TRP A 119 -0.39 -29.64 9.62
C TRP A 119 -0.17 -30.92 10.41
N ASN A 120 0.94 -30.95 11.14
CA ASN A 120 1.18 -31.98 12.14
C ASN A 120 0.44 -31.63 13.44
N ALA A 121 -0.82 -32.08 13.55
CA ALA A 121 -1.66 -31.85 14.72
C ALA A 121 -1.00 -32.35 16.03
N GLY A 122 -0.35 -33.51 15.99
CA GLY A 122 0.34 -34.08 17.16
C GLY A 122 1.51 -33.20 17.64
N ALA A 123 2.29 -32.62 16.72
CA ALA A 123 3.38 -31.71 17.08
C ALA A 123 2.88 -30.39 17.69
N LEU A 124 1.74 -29.86 17.20
CA LEU A 124 1.12 -28.66 17.76
C LEU A 124 0.51 -28.94 19.14
N GLU A 125 -0.16 -30.08 19.30
CA GLU A 125 -0.74 -30.49 20.58
C GLU A 125 0.34 -30.68 21.66
N ALA A 126 1.45 -31.30 21.31
CA ALA A 126 2.59 -31.48 22.21
C ALA A 126 3.19 -30.15 22.72
N ARG A 127 2.96 -29.04 22.00
CA ARG A 127 3.44 -27.68 22.34
C ARG A 127 2.32 -26.72 22.76
N ARG A 128 1.14 -27.23 23.12
CA ARG A 128 -0.05 -26.42 23.43
C ARG A 128 0.23 -25.29 24.42
N GLU A 129 0.86 -25.59 25.55
CA GLU A 129 1.12 -24.60 26.61
C GLU A 129 2.07 -23.49 26.15
N GLU A 130 3.10 -23.85 25.39
CA GLU A 130 4.04 -22.89 24.80
C GLU A 130 3.31 -21.97 23.81
N ILE A 131 2.48 -22.53 22.92
CA ILE A 131 1.70 -21.77 21.94
C ILE A 131 0.73 -20.80 22.64
N LEU A 132 0.05 -21.25 23.71
CA LEU A 132 -0.84 -20.41 24.52
C LEU A 132 -0.08 -19.25 25.17
N SER A 133 1.08 -19.53 25.76
CA SER A 133 1.95 -18.52 26.38
C SER A 133 2.40 -17.47 25.36
N LEU A 134 2.97 -17.91 24.22
CA LEU A 134 3.45 -17.03 23.16
C LEU A 134 2.31 -16.20 22.55
N THR A 135 1.11 -16.77 22.42
CA THR A 135 -0.06 -16.03 21.90
C THR A 135 -0.49 -14.91 22.84
N LYS A 136 -0.42 -15.14 24.17
CA LYS A 136 -0.69 -14.12 25.19
C LYS A 136 0.38 -13.04 25.17
N GLU A 137 1.65 -13.42 25.11
CA GLU A 137 2.76 -12.46 25.04
C GLU A 137 2.65 -11.59 23.79
N LYS A 138 2.45 -12.19 22.61
CA LYS A 138 2.24 -11.47 21.35
C LYS A 138 1.14 -10.41 21.50
N SER A 139 0.00 -10.80 22.07
CA SER A 139 -1.13 -9.89 22.29
C SER A 139 -0.78 -8.75 23.25
N ALA A 140 0.02 -9.00 24.29
CA ALA A 140 0.52 -7.95 25.18
C ALA A 140 1.44 -6.97 24.44
N ARG A 141 2.41 -7.47 23.66
CA ARG A 141 3.32 -6.61 22.89
C ARG A 141 2.61 -5.72 21.88
N TYR A 142 1.58 -6.24 21.20
CA TYR A 142 0.76 -5.41 20.30
C TYR A 142 0.00 -4.31 21.05
N ARG A 143 -0.52 -4.58 22.25
CA ARG A 143 -1.15 -3.53 23.09
C ARG A 143 -0.16 -2.42 23.44
N ASP A 144 1.05 -2.78 23.84
CA ASP A 144 2.11 -1.80 24.14
C ASP A 144 2.46 -0.97 22.89
N ALA A 145 2.67 -1.64 21.75
CA ALA A 145 2.95 -0.98 20.48
C ALA A 145 1.86 0.01 20.08
N TYR A 146 0.58 -0.37 20.16
CA TYR A 146 -0.53 0.54 19.88
C TYR A 146 -0.63 1.68 20.89
N SER A 147 -0.24 1.46 22.16
CA SER A 147 -0.19 2.55 23.15
C SER A 147 0.84 3.61 22.78
N TYR A 148 2.01 3.21 22.27
CA TYR A 148 3.04 4.12 21.78
C TYR A 148 2.61 4.85 20.51
N LEU A 149 2.03 4.13 19.54
CA LEU A 149 1.48 4.76 18.32
C LEU A 149 0.38 5.78 18.66
N ALA A 150 -0.51 5.45 19.60
CA ALA A 150 -1.56 6.35 20.06
C ALA A 150 -1.00 7.60 20.75
N ALA A 151 0.04 7.46 21.59
CA ALA A 151 0.73 8.58 22.21
C ALA A 151 1.38 9.50 21.16
N PHE A 152 2.10 8.92 20.19
CA PHE A 152 2.70 9.65 19.09
C PHE A 152 1.64 10.40 18.26
N GLY A 153 0.50 9.76 17.96
CA GLY A 153 -0.59 10.37 17.19
C GLY A 153 -1.23 11.57 17.87
N LYS A 154 -1.38 11.53 19.21
CA LYS A 154 -1.89 12.67 20.00
C LYS A 154 -0.94 13.86 19.93
N THR A 155 0.36 13.62 20.09
CA THR A 155 1.38 14.67 19.98
C THR A 155 1.35 15.31 18.60
N ARG A 156 1.36 14.49 17.54
CA ARG A 156 1.42 14.97 16.15
C ARG A 156 0.25 15.88 15.75
N ARG A 157 -0.98 15.52 16.14
CA ARG A 157 -2.18 16.32 15.82
C ARG A 157 -2.15 17.72 16.44
N ASN A 158 -1.54 17.88 17.61
CA ASN A 158 -1.44 19.18 18.26
C ASN A 158 -0.54 20.16 17.48
N PHE A 159 0.32 19.67 16.59
CA PHE A 159 1.19 20.48 15.74
C PHE A 159 0.57 20.80 14.36
N SER A 160 -0.56 20.20 13.98
CA SER A 160 -1.08 20.27 12.60
C SER A 160 -2.02 21.46 12.29
N ALA A 161 -2.06 22.48 13.15
CA ALA A 161 -2.96 23.63 13.01
C ALA A 161 -2.25 24.85 12.40
N GLU A 162 -1.71 24.71 11.20
CA GLU A 162 -1.13 25.84 10.46
C GLU A 162 -1.98 26.18 9.23
N ASN A 163 -2.50 27.41 9.22
CA ASN A 163 -3.21 27.98 8.08
C ASN A 163 -2.20 28.68 7.16
N GLU A 164 -1.53 27.91 6.31
CA GLU A 164 -0.77 28.49 5.21
C GLU A 164 -1.72 29.00 4.12
N ARG A 165 -1.48 30.22 3.64
CA ARG A 165 -2.09 30.73 2.41
C ARG A 165 -1.33 30.13 1.24
N CYS A 166 -2.05 29.46 0.34
CA CYS A 166 -1.50 28.94 -0.90
C CYS A 166 -2.29 29.55 -2.05
N ASP A 167 -1.60 30.01 -3.09
CA ASP A 167 -2.24 30.42 -4.33
C ASP A 167 -2.73 29.16 -5.07
N THR A 168 -4.01 28.86 -4.91
CA THR A 168 -4.64 27.68 -5.50
C THR A 168 -4.58 27.68 -7.03
N HIS A 169 -4.59 28.86 -7.66
CA HIS A 169 -4.54 28.95 -9.12
C HIS A 169 -3.15 28.60 -9.63
N ALA A 170 -2.10 29.23 -9.07
CA ALA A 170 -0.72 28.94 -9.42
C ALA A 170 -0.34 27.46 -9.16
N MET A 171 -0.78 26.91 -8.03
CA MET A 171 -0.59 25.49 -7.70
C MET A 171 -1.22 24.57 -8.73
N ARG A 172 -2.48 24.84 -9.12
CA ARG A 172 -3.20 24.04 -10.10
C ARG A 172 -2.52 24.06 -11.47
N GLU A 173 -2.15 25.24 -11.96
CA GLU A 173 -1.41 25.38 -13.22
C GLU A 173 -0.11 24.57 -13.19
N LYS A 174 0.63 24.62 -12.06
CA LYS A 174 1.86 23.85 -11.91
C LYS A 174 1.63 22.34 -11.89
N ILE A 175 0.57 21.88 -11.22
CA ILE A 175 0.19 20.46 -11.22
C ILE A 175 -0.16 20.00 -12.63
N LEU A 176 -0.92 20.80 -13.39
CA LEU A 176 -1.27 20.50 -14.78
C LEU A 176 -0.03 20.41 -15.67
N GLU A 177 0.92 21.35 -15.51
CA GLU A 177 2.21 21.31 -16.20
C GLU A 177 2.97 20.00 -15.91
N LEU A 178 3.03 19.59 -14.62
CA LEU A 178 3.70 18.36 -14.19
C LEU A 178 3.01 17.08 -14.69
N LEU A 179 1.67 17.03 -14.64
CA LEU A 179 0.89 15.91 -15.16
C LEU A 179 1.01 15.78 -16.68
N GLY A 180 1.35 16.86 -17.38
CA GLY A 180 1.48 16.89 -18.82
C GLY A 180 0.15 16.67 -19.52
N HIS A 181 0.17 15.90 -20.61
CA HIS A 181 -1.01 15.52 -21.40
C HIS A 181 -1.30 14.03 -21.18
N PRO A 182 -1.90 13.65 -20.04
CA PRO A 182 -2.27 12.27 -19.77
C PRO A 182 -3.20 11.74 -20.85
N SER A 183 -3.00 10.50 -21.30
CA SER A 183 -3.93 9.83 -22.21
C SER A 183 -5.32 9.77 -21.57
N GLU A 184 -6.34 10.23 -22.28
CA GLU A 184 -7.75 10.22 -21.84
C GLU A 184 -8.37 8.81 -21.84
N ASP A 185 -7.61 7.77 -22.20
CA ASP A 185 -8.11 6.41 -22.42
C ASP A 185 -8.23 5.55 -21.15
N ASP A 186 -7.77 6.02 -19.98
CA ASP A 186 -7.80 5.24 -18.72
C ASP A 186 -8.91 5.70 -17.76
N VAL A 187 -10.15 5.33 -18.10
CA VAL A 187 -11.39 5.67 -17.37
C VAL A 187 -11.61 4.81 -16.11
N SER A 188 -10.60 4.05 -15.68
CA SER A 188 -10.73 3.12 -14.55
C SER A 188 -10.88 3.88 -13.22
N PRO A 189 -11.73 3.42 -12.28
CA PRO A 189 -11.85 4.06 -10.98
C PRO A 189 -10.54 4.02 -10.20
N SER A 190 -10.15 5.14 -9.60
CA SER A 190 -8.94 5.22 -8.78
C SER A 190 -8.94 4.17 -7.65
N GLU A 191 -7.81 3.50 -7.51
CA GLU A 191 -7.61 2.44 -6.54
C GLU A 191 -6.90 2.98 -5.28
N TYR A 192 -7.24 2.45 -4.11
CA TYR A 192 -6.54 2.78 -2.88
C TYR A 192 -5.62 1.64 -2.49
N ARG A 193 -4.33 1.96 -2.32
CA ARG A 193 -3.28 0.99 -1.98
C ARG A 193 -2.27 1.61 -1.04
N LEU A 194 -2.06 0.98 0.12
CA LEU A 194 -0.99 1.40 1.01
C LEU A 194 0.36 1.07 0.36
N ILE A 195 1.28 2.02 0.35
CA ILE A 195 2.69 1.79 -0.02
C ILE A 195 3.60 1.75 1.20
N ARG A 196 3.05 2.06 2.37
CA ARG A 196 3.79 2.15 3.63
C ARG A 196 3.04 1.38 4.72
N ALA A 197 3.78 0.76 5.64
CA ALA A 197 3.24 0.14 6.84
C ALA A 197 4.25 0.19 8.00
N PHE A 198 3.75 0.09 9.24
CA PHE A 198 4.56 -0.11 10.44
C PHE A 198 4.40 -1.55 10.93
N GLY A 199 5.52 -2.27 11.05
CA GLY A 199 5.55 -3.68 11.42
C GLY A 199 6.81 -4.06 12.20
N LEU A 200 7.20 -5.33 12.11
CA LEU A 200 8.32 -5.89 12.87
C LEU A 200 9.68 -5.28 12.55
N ARG A 201 9.83 -4.66 11.36
CA ARG A 201 11.04 -3.95 10.94
C ARG A 201 10.95 -2.44 11.14
N GLY A 202 9.98 -1.98 11.94
CA GLY A 202 9.61 -0.57 12.01
C GLY A 202 8.83 -0.18 10.75
N GLU A 203 9.14 1.00 10.21
CA GLU A 203 8.50 1.54 9.02
C GLU A 203 9.06 0.89 7.74
N VAL A 204 8.16 0.42 6.88
CA VAL A 204 8.51 -0.17 5.59
C VAL A 204 7.80 0.59 4.49
N LEU A 205 8.58 1.06 3.52
CA LEU A 205 8.09 1.71 2.29
C LEU A 205 8.34 0.80 1.09
N LEU A 206 7.27 0.47 0.36
CA LEU A 206 7.33 -0.34 -0.85
C LEU A 206 7.71 0.51 -2.06
N PRO A 207 8.50 -0.03 -3.00
CA PRO A 207 9.12 0.75 -4.07
C PRO A 207 8.18 1.07 -5.25
N THR A 208 6.89 0.77 -5.13
CA THR A 208 5.96 0.75 -6.27
C THR A 208 5.90 2.06 -7.02
N PHE A 209 5.77 3.18 -6.31
CA PHE A 209 5.72 4.50 -6.94
C PHE A 209 7.04 4.83 -7.63
N ARG A 210 8.16 4.53 -6.98
CA ARG A 210 9.52 4.70 -7.55
C ARG A 210 9.72 3.91 -8.83
N VAL A 211 9.16 2.70 -8.90
CA VAL A 211 9.40 1.76 -9.99
C VAL A 211 8.42 1.94 -11.16
N LEU A 212 7.19 2.37 -10.88
CA LEU A 212 6.17 2.56 -11.91
C LEU A 212 6.17 3.97 -12.53
N ALA A 213 6.50 4.99 -11.73
CA ALA A 213 6.59 6.36 -12.23
C ALA A 213 7.89 6.61 -13.00
N GLU A 214 7.80 7.33 -14.11
CA GLU A 214 8.95 7.96 -14.77
C GLU A 214 9.40 9.20 -13.99
N ASN A 215 8.44 10.00 -13.53
CA ASN A 215 8.73 11.20 -12.73
C ASN A 215 8.09 11.09 -11.35
N THR A 216 8.81 11.52 -10.32
CA THR A 216 8.28 11.55 -8.95
C THR A 216 8.48 12.93 -8.36
N CYS A 217 7.39 13.61 -8.03
CA CYS A 217 7.39 14.88 -7.32
C CYS A 217 7.44 14.60 -5.82
N LEU A 218 8.53 15.00 -5.17
CA LEU A 218 8.62 14.97 -3.71
C LEU A 218 8.11 16.29 -3.16
N LEU A 219 6.97 16.23 -2.46
CA LEU A 219 6.34 17.38 -1.85
C LEU A 219 6.97 17.62 -0.48
N ARG A 220 7.53 18.80 -0.29
CA ARG A 220 8.15 19.28 0.96
C ARG A 220 7.29 20.39 1.57
N GLY A 221 7.71 20.94 2.70
CA GLY A 221 6.97 21.97 3.44
C GLY A 221 6.00 21.38 4.47
N SER A 222 5.04 22.19 4.91
CA SER A 222 4.10 21.84 5.98
C SER A 222 3.18 20.67 5.62
N ALA A 223 2.63 19.99 6.63
CA ALA A 223 1.62 18.94 6.43
C ALA A 223 0.38 19.46 5.69
N ALA A 224 -0.05 20.67 6.01
CA ALA A 224 -1.19 21.31 5.38
C ALA A 224 -0.94 21.59 3.89
N HIS A 225 0.25 22.07 3.53
CA HIS A 225 0.63 22.32 2.14
C HIS A 225 0.63 21.02 1.32
N LYS A 226 1.32 19.99 1.80
CA LYS A 226 1.41 18.69 1.12
C LYS A 226 0.02 18.05 0.92
N ALA A 227 -0.82 18.11 1.94
CA ALA A 227 -2.19 17.62 1.85
C ALA A 227 -2.98 18.37 0.77
N ARG A 228 -2.90 19.72 0.72
CA ARG A 228 -3.58 20.52 -0.29
C ARG A 228 -3.13 20.19 -1.71
N VAL A 229 -1.82 20.04 -1.94
CA VAL A 229 -1.29 19.65 -3.26
C VAL A 229 -1.83 18.26 -3.65
N LEU A 230 -1.78 17.28 -2.75
CA LEU A 230 -2.28 15.93 -3.05
C LEU A 230 -3.80 15.91 -3.31
N TYR A 231 -4.59 16.66 -2.54
CA TYR A 231 -6.02 16.80 -2.81
C TYR A 231 -6.30 17.48 -4.16
N GLU A 232 -5.53 18.48 -4.55
CA GLU A 232 -5.66 19.13 -5.84
C GLU A 232 -5.27 18.19 -6.99
N VAL A 233 -4.20 17.42 -6.84
CA VAL A 233 -3.81 16.36 -7.77
C VAL A 233 -4.95 15.35 -7.93
N GLN A 234 -5.50 14.83 -6.82
CA GLN A 234 -6.62 13.89 -6.85
C GLN A 234 -7.82 14.48 -7.61
N ARG A 235 -8.19 15.73 -7.30
CA ARG A 235 -9.30 16.43 -7.95
C ARG A 235 -9.09 16.57 -9.45
N ILE A 236 -7.90 16.98 -9.90
CA ILE A 236 -7.58 17.12 -11.33
C ILE A 236 -7.68 15.77 -12.04
N LEU A 237 -7.16 14.70 -11.43
CA LEU A 237 -7.22 13.36 -12.01
C LEU A 237 -8.67 12.86 -12.10
N GLU A 238 -9.50 13.12 -11.09
CA GLU A 238 -10.94 12.79 -11.11
C GLU A 238 -11.69 13.58 -12.19
N GLU A 239 -11.47 14.91 -12.29
CA GLU A 239 -12.07 15.78 -13.31
C GLU A 239 -11.72 15.33 -14.74
N LYS A 240 -10.47 14.92 -14.94
CA LYS A 240 -9.96 14.41 -16.21
C LYS A 240 -10.21 12.92 -16.43
N ARG A 241 -10.82 12.23 -15.46
CA ARG A 241 -11.10 10.77 -15.49
C ARG A 241 -9.85 9.94 -15.74
N ILE A 242 -8.74 10.30 -15.09
CA ILE A 242 -7.48 9.58 -15.15
C ILE A 242 -7.40 8.66 -13.94
N HIS A 243 -7.23 7.37 -14.18
CA HIS A 243 -6.98 6.40 -13.12
C HIS A 243 -5.74 6.76 -12.29
N ALA A 244 -5.91 6.71 -10.96
CA ALA A 244 -4.84 6.94 -10.01
C ALA A 244 -4.79 5.85 -8.93
N VAL A 245 -3.58 5.52 -8.49
CA VAL A 245 -3.38 4.79 -7.23
C VAL A 245 -3.16 5.80 -6.11
N ILE A 246 -4.12 5.88 -5.20
CA ILE A 246 -4.09 6.76 -4.04
C ILE A 246 -3.51 5.97 -2.86
N ALA A 247 -2.40 6.45 -2.32
CA ALA A 247 -1.74 5.87 -1.17
C ALA A 247 -2.15 6.58 0.12
N PRO A 248 -3.11 6.05 0.91
CA PRO A 248 -3.44 6.63 2.19
C PRO A 248 -2.26 6.50 3.16
N SER A 249 -2.22 7.36 4.17
CA SER A 249 -1.24 7.20 5.23
C SER A 249 -1.57 5.95 6.07
N PRO A 250 -0.57 5.10 6.40
CA PRO A 250 -0.75 4.01 7.34
C PRO A 250 -0.94 4.55 8.77
N PHE A 251 -0.45 5.76 9.03
CA PHE A 251 -0.53 6.39 10.33
C PHE A 251 -1.88 7.08 10.54
N ASP A 252 -2.32 7.90 9.57
CA ASP A 252 -3.57 8.66 9.64
C ASP A 252 -4.51 8.40 8.47
N ALA A 253 -5.68 7.89 8.80
CA ALA A 253 -6.69 7.45 7.85
C ALA A 253 -7.21 8.53 6.90
N GLU A 254 -7.12 9.78 7.34
CA GLU A 254 -7.62 10.98 6.68
C GLU A 254 -6.52 11.67 5.85
N ALA A 255 -5.27 11.20 5.94
CA ALA A 255 -4.14 11.72 5.20
C ALA A 255 -3.79 10.82 4.01
N ILE A 256 -3.20 11.43 2.98
CA ILE A 256 -2.68 10.77 1.79
C ILE A 256 -1.16 10.94 1.82
N ASP A 257 -0.42 9.84 1.70
CA ASP A 257 1.04 9.85 1.61
C ASP A 257 1.51 10.06 0.15
N GLY A 258 0.68 9.67 -0.82
CA GLY A 258 1.00 9.93 -2.22
C GLY A 258 -0.09 9.53 -3.21
N ILE A 259 0.08 9.98 -4.45
CA ILE A 259 -0.77 9.63 -5.59
C ILE A 259 0.11 9.22 -6.78
N LEU A 260 -0.20 8.12 -7.43
CA LEU A 260 0.42 7.69 -8.67
C LEU A 260 -0.62 7.74 -9.79
N ALA A 261 -0.44 8.67 -10.73
CA ALA A 261 -1.17 8.67 -11.99
C ALA A 261 -0.48 7.68 -12.94
N GLU A 262 -0.98 6.45 -13.00
CA GLU A 262 -0.29 5.36 -13.70
C GLU A 262 -0.18 5.60 -15.20
N GLY A 263 -1.25 6.09 -15.85
CA GLY A 263 -1.25 6.40 -17.28
C GLY A 263 -0.26 7.52 -17.65
N ALA A 264 -0.13 8.53 -16.79
CA ALA A 264 0.85 9.61 -16.93
C ALA A 264 2.25 9.24 -16.42
N ARG A 265 2.38 8.10 -15.74
CA ARG A 265 3.62 7.61 -15.11
C ARG A 265 4.28 8.66 -14.23
N ILE A 266 3.47 9.39 -13.46
CA ILE A 266 3.94 10.40 -12.52
C ILE A 266 3.41 10.12 -11.12
N GLY A 267 4.31 10.15 -10.14
CA GLY A 267 4.01 9.99 -8.73
C GLY A 267 4.18 11.30 -7.97
N PHE A 268 3.31 11.56 -7.01
CA PHE A 268 3.44 12.64 -6.03
C PHE A 268 3.56 11.99 -4.66
N LEU A 269 4.60 12.32 -3.89
CA LEU A 269 4.85 11.76 -2.56
C LEU A 269 5.04 12.89 -1.55
N ALA A 270 4.26 12.87 -0.47
CA ALA A 270 4.48 13.74 0.67
C ALA A 270 5.67 13.22 1.49
N VAL A 271 6.72 14.02 1.65
CA VAL A 271 7.93 13.65 2.41
C VAL A 271 8.18 14.56 3.61
N GLY A 272 8.97 14.06 4.56
CA GLY A 272 9.32 14.77 5.80
C GLY A 272 8.76 14.11 7.05
N GLU A 273 8.91 14.77 8.21
CA GLU A 273 8.53 14.24 9.53
C GLU A 273 7.05 13.83 9.65
N ASP A 274 6.20 14.51 8.88
CA ASP A 274 4.76 14.32 8.85
C ASP A 274 4.26 13.49 7.65
N GLY A 275 5.17 13.15 6.72
CA GLY A 275 4.92 12.37 5.52
C GLY A 275 5.73 11.08 5.54
N ILE A 276 6.29 10.71 4.38
CA ILE A 276 7.21 9.60 4.26
C ILE A 276 8.62 10.10 4.65
N PRO A 277 9.29 9.49 5.66
CA PRO A 277 10.68 9.79 5.99
C PRO A 277 11.55 9.20 4.88
N LEU A 278 11.82 10.04 3.88
CA LEU A 278 12.60 9.70 2.72
C LEU A 278 13.87 10.54 2.71
N ASP A 279 15.01 9.85 2.79
CA ASP A 279 16.24 10.37 2.20
C ASP A 279 16.15 10.15 0.69
N ALA A 280 15.96 11.25 -0.05
CA ALA A 280 15.79 11.22 -1.49
C ALA A 280 17.01 10.59 -2.20
N ASP A 281 18.21 10.79 -1.66
CA ASP A 281 19.46 10.29 -2.25
C ASP A 281 19.62 8.78 -2.03
N ALA A 282 19.18 8.27 -0.87
CA ALA A 282 19.19 6.84 -0.55
C ALA A 282 18.06 6.07 -1.26
N PHE A 283 16.90 6.69 -1.46
CA PHE A 283 15.75 6.02 -2.09
C PHE A 283 15.75 6.13 -3.63
N PHE A 284 16.41 7.13 -4.21
CA PHE A 284 16.50 7.36 -5.65
C PHE A 284 17.96 7.48 -6.12
N GLU A 285 18.69 6.36 -6.19
CA GLU A 285 20.14 6.27 -6.47
C GLU A 285 20.65 6.91 -7.80
N SER A 286 19.81 7.50 -8.65
CA SER A 286 20.28 8.08 -9.92
C SER A 286 19.33 9.12 -10.53
N ARG A 287 19.40 10.40 -10.16
CA ARG A 287 18.57 11.45 -10.80
C ARG A 287 19.28 12.80 -10.96
N GLY A 288 18.93 13.51 -12.04
CA GLY A 288 19.07 14.96 -12.15
C GLY A 288 17.93 15.63 -11.40
N THR A 289 18.25 16.65 -10.60
CA THR A 289 17.31 17.36 -9.75
C THR A 289 16.90 18.66 -10.43
N ASP A 290 15.61 18.83 -10.72
CA ASP A 290 15.07 20.12 -11.11
C ASP A 290 14.33 20.70 -9.90
N ASP A 291 14.74 21.89 -9.48
CA ASP A 291 13.99 22.66 -8.50
C ASP A 291 12.73 23.21 -9.19
N VAL A 292 11.56 22.86 -8.67
CA VAL A 292 10.26 23.25 -9.22
C VAL A 292 9.63 24.38 -8.38
N GLY A 293 10.44 25.00 -7.52
CA GLY A 293 10.10 26.04 -6.55
C GLY A 293 10.37 25.56 -5.12
N ASP A 294 10.31 26.47 -4.15
CA ASP A 294 10.71 26.25 -2.73
C ASP A 294 10.04 25.05 -2.02
N PHE A 295 8.99 24.46 -2.59
CA PHE A 295 8.10 23.48 -1.94
C PHE A 295 8.11 22.08 -2.58
N ALA A 296 8.71 21.89 -3.75
CA ALA A 296 8.68 20.59 -4.42
C ALA A 296 9.98 20.33 -5.19
N LEU A 297 10.52 19.12 -4.98
CA LEU A 297 11.67 18.65 -5.74
C LEU A 297 11.20 17.63 -6.77
N LEU A 298 11.43 17.92 -8.06
CA LEU A 298 11.11 16.98 -9.12
C LEU A 298 12.31 16.06 -9.33
N LEU A 299 12.04 14.78 -9.13
CA LEU A 299 12.99 13.71 -9.36
C LEU A 299 12.60 13.00 -10.65
N ARG A 300 13.49 12.95 -11.65
CA ARG A 300 13.29 12.18 -12.89
C ARG A 300 13.97 10.82 -12.84
N ALA A 301 13.27 9.71 -13.08
CA ALA A 301 13.90 8.39 -13.21
C ALA A 301 14.89 8.39 -14.39
N LYS A 302 16.08 7.80 -14.20
CA LYS A 302 17.04 7.61 -15.30
C LYS A 302 16.37 6.81 -16.42
N GLY A 303 16.68 7.18 -17.66
CA GLY A 303 16.16 6.57 -18.88
C GLY A 303 16.17 5.04 -18.82
N ARG A 304 15.06 4.45 -19.29
CA ARG A 304 14.99 3.02 -19.64
C ARG A 304 15.90 2.72 -20.82
#